data_AF-E6UK94-F1
#
_entry.id   AF-E6UK94-F1
#
_cell.length_a   1.000
_cell.length_b   1.000
_cell.length_c   1.000
_cell.angle_alpha   90.00
_cell.angle_beta   90.00
_cell.angle_gamma   90.00
#
_symmetry.space_group_name_H-M   'P 1'
#
loop_
_entity.id
_entity.type
_entity.pdbx_description
1 polymer ?
#
loop_
_entity_poly.entity_id
_entity_poly.type
_entity_poly.pdbx_seq_one_letter_code
_entity_poly.pdbx_strand_id
1 'polypeptide(L)'
;MYDTKDIRTCSEDEKLTQLAELKGQLIDFFEEFLDSKGVIIPNPERDEDEDLDPEESANIYGSDYDELSDRLMETIENWGLLKPEITVDTPAGQLVAYAGKDLDNPSVGICYRPQSGGEIDLAMAETQGEDLRKNTNVGKKDVVLYKWEDPFLEDYTSKSVFHEKDIERALE
;
A
#
# COMPACT_ATOMS: atom_id res chain seq x y z
N MET A 1 -3.93 36.96 8.19
CA MET A 1 -4.76 36.03 8.98
C MET A 1 -5.58 35.29 7.94
N TYR A 2 -5.11 34.14 7.47
CA TYR A 2 -5.76 33.42 6.37
C TYR A 2 -6.72 32.39 6.97
N ASP A 3 -7.95 32.44 6.48
CA ASP A 3 -9.10 31.60 6.83
C ASP A 3 -8.85 30.20 6.26
N THR A 4 -8.63 29.22 7.15
CA THR A 4 -8.45 27.79 6.82
C THR A 4 -9.80 27.14 6.59
N LYS A 5 -10.42 27.42 5.46
CA LYS A 5 -11.58 26.66 4.98
C LYS A 5 -11.20 25.90 3.71
N ASP A 6 -11.59 24.63 3.71
CA ASP A 6 -11.37 23.60 2.69
C ASP A 6 -10.04 22.85 2.78
N ILE A 7 -9.86 22.23 3.94
CA ILE A 7 -9.04 21.03 4.14
C ILE A 7 -9.81 19.86 3.49
N ARG A 8 -9.24 19.22 2.47
CA ARG A 8 -9.63 17.83 2.10
C ARG A 8 -8.44 16.93 2.41
N THR A 9 -8.26 16.63 3.69
CA THR A 9 -7.59 15.41 4.13
C THR A 9 -8.50 14.26 3.77
N CYS A 10 -7.98 13.25 3.07
CA CYS A 10 -8.69 11.98 3.02
C CYS A 10 -8.59 11.38 4.42
N SER A 11 -9.65 11.54 5.22
CA SER A 11 -9.68 11.02 6.58
C SER A 11 -9.47 9.49 6.54
N GLU A 12 -9.03 8.89 7.64
CA GLU A 12 -8.96 7.42 7.72
C GLU A 12 -10.32 6.78 7.35
N ASP A 13 -11.42 7.44 7.70
CA ASP A 13 -12.77 7.06 7.31
C ASP A 13 -13.00 7.09 5.78
N GLU A 14 -12.45 8.09 5.08
CA GLU A 14 -12.53 8.15 3.61
C GLU A 14 -11.67 7.07 2.93
N LYS A 15 -10.50 6.73 3.50
CA LYS A 15 -9.68 5.60 3.00
C LYS A 15 -10.39 4.26 3.20
N LEU A 16 -11.00 4.04 4.37
CA LEU A 16 -11.80 2.84 4.65
C LEU A 16 -13.01 2.75 3.71
N THR A 17 -13.64 3.89 3.40
CA THR A 17 -14.76 3.95 2.46
C THR A 17 -14.32 3.56 1.05
N GLN A 18 -13.22 4.13 0.54
CA GLN A 18 -12.69 3.78 -0.79
C GLN A 18 -12.26 2.30 -0.87
N LEU A 19 -11.72 1.76 0.23
CA LEU A 19 -11.34 0.36 0.29
C LEU A 19 -12.56 -0.57 0.23
N ALA A 20 -13.64 -0.21 0.93
CA ALA A 20 -14.89 -0.93 0.87
C ALA A 20 -15.54 -0.86 -0.53
N GLU A 21 -15.50 0.32 -1.18
CA GLU A 21 -15.97 0.49 -2.56
C GLU A 21 -15.17 -0.35 -3.55
N LEU A 22 -13.84 -0.37 -3.44
CA LEU A 22 -12.98 -1.21 -4.27
C LEU A 22 -13.29 -2.70 -4.08
N LYS A 23 -13.46 -3.14 -2.83
CA LYS A 23 -13.84 -4.53 -2.51
C LYS A 23 -15.16 -4.90 -3.17
N GLY A 24 -16.19 -4.05 -3.06
CA GLY A 24 -17.48 -4.27 -3.71
C GLY A 24 -17.36 -4.37 -5.23
N GLN A 25 -16.69 -3.42 -5.89
CA GLN A 25 -16.51 -3.42 -7.34
C GLN A 25 -15.79 -4.65 -7.89
N LEU A 26 -14.80 -5.16 -7.14
CA LEU A 26 -14.10 -6.38 -7.54
C LEU A 26 -15.02 -7.60 -7.45
N ILE A 27 -15.82 -7.71 -6.39
CA ILE A 27 -16.79 -8.79 -6.25
C ILE A 27 -17.85 -8.71 -7.35
N ASP A 28 -18.41 -7.54 -7.61
CA ASP A 28 -19.38 -7.30 -8.69
C ASP A 28 -18.84 -7.77 -10.05
N PHE A 29 -17.55 -7.55 -10.33
CA PHE A 29 -16.92 -8.05 -11.55
C PHE A 29 -16.91 -9.59 -11.63
N PHE A 30 -16.67 -10.29 -10.51
CA PHE A 30 -16.73 -11.75 -10.48
C PHE A 30 -18.18 -12.25 -10.60
N GLU A 31 -19.14 -11.60 -9.95
CA GLU A 31 -20.57 -11.88 -10.09
C GLU A 31 -21.02 -11.78 -11.55
N GLU A 32 -20.78 -10.62 -12.17
CA GLU A 32 -21.13 -10.38 -13.58
C GLU A 32 -20.47 -11.42 -14.50
N PHE A 33 -19.24 -11.82 -14.19
CA PHE A 33 -18.56 -12.87 -14.94
C PHE A 33 -19.27 -14.22 -14.81
N LEU A 34 -19.63 -14.65 -13.59
CA LEU A 34 -20.32 -15.91 -13.35
C LEU A 34 -21.72 -15.92 -14.00
N ASP A 35 -22.46 -14.84 -13.86
CA ASP A 35 -23.79 -14.65 -14.46
C ASP A 35 -23.71 -14.72 -15.99
N SER A 36 -22.69 -14.08 -16.59
CA SER A 36 -22.48 -14.15 -18.04
C SER A 36 -22.23 -15.57 -18.57
N LYS A 37 -21.82 -16.49 -17.69
CA LYS A 37 -21.61 -17.91 -17.99
C LYS A 37 -22.78 -18.79 -17.59
N GLY A 38 -23.78 -18.23 -16.91
CA GLY A 38 -24.86 -19.01 -16.29
C GLY A 38 -24.33 -20.00 -15.26
N VAL A 39 -23.23 -19.65 -14.57
CA VAL A 39 -22.65 -20.48 -13.51
C VAL A 39 -23.33 -20.10 -12.21
N ILE A 40 -23.92 -21.09 -11.55
CA ILE A 40 -24.45 -20.95 -10.19
C ILE A 40 -23.53 -21.72 -9.24
N ILE A 41 -22.94 -21.01 -8.28
CA ILE A 41 -22.11 -21.62 -7.23
C ILE A 41 -23.03 -22.09 -6.09
N PRO A 42 -23.00 -23.38 -5.69
CA PRO A 42 -23.77 -23.85 -4.54
C PRO A 42 -23.32 -23.16 -3.25
N ASN A 43 -24.26 -22.62 -2.48
CA ASN A 43 -23.97 -21.91 -1.24
C ASN A 43 -25.09 -22.19 -0.22
N PRO A 44 -24.85 -23.03 0.81
CA PRO A 44 -25.88 -23.38 1.78
C PRO A 44 -26.45 -22.19 2.55
N GLU A 45 -25.64 -21.15 2.82
CA GLU A 45 -26.09 -19.96 3.56
C GLU A 45 -27.12 -19.15 2.77
N ARG A 46 -27.04 -19.20 1.43
CA ARG A 46 -28.04 -18.63 0.52
C ARG A 46 -29.17 -19.62 0.22
N ASP A 47 -28.83 -20.86 -0.10
CA ASP A 47 -29.76 -21.87 -0.64
C ASP A 47 -30.73 -22.40 0.43
N GLU A 48 -30.37 -22.31 1.71
CA GLU A 48 -31.23 -22.70 2.84
C GLU A 48 -32.02 -21.52 3.43
N ASP A 49 -31.84 -20.29 2.92
CA ASP A 49 -32.58 -19.11 3.36
C ASP A 49 -33.94 -19.03 2.63
N GLU A 50 -35.03 -19.22 3.39
CA GLU A 50 -36.40 -19.22 2.84
C GLU A 50 -36.85 -17.85 2.30
N ASP A 51 -36.17 -16.77 2.65
CA ASP A 51 -36.47 -15.40 2.20
C ASP A 51 -35.72 -15.03 0.91
N LEU A 52 -34.81 -15.88 0.42
CA LEU A 52 -34.00 -15.65 -0.77
C LEU A 52 -34.46 -16.54 -1.94
N ASP A 53 -34.55 -15.96 -3.13
CA ASP A 53 -34.72 -16.74 -4.36
C ASP A 53 -33.34 -17.16 -4.88
N PRO A 54 -32.99 -18.46 -4.93
CA PRO A 54 -31.67 -18.89 -5.39
C PRO A 54 -31.34 -18.49 -6.83
N GLU A 55 -32.34 -18.24 -7.68
CA GLU A 55 -32.14 -17.82 -9.08
C GLU A 55 -31.98 -16.29 -9.23
N GLU A 56 -32.45 -15.50 -8.26
CA GLU A 56 -32.30 -14.03 -8.25
C GLU A 56 -31.23 -13.54 -7.27
N SER A 57 -30.66 -14.45 -6.47
CA SER A 57 -29.66 -14.14 -5.44
C SER A 57 -28.23 -14.18 -5.98
N ALA A 58 -27.35 -13.41 -5.35
CA ALA A 58 -25.93 -13.34 -5.71
C ALA A 58 -25.22 -14.71 -5.64
N ASN A 59 -24.24 -14.93 -6.52
CA ASN A 59 -23.46 -16.18 -6.51
C ASN A 59 -22.49 -16.24 -5.33
N ILE A 60 -21.90 -15.12 -4.98
CA ILE A 60 -20.86 -14.93 -3.98
C ILE A 60 -21.53 -14.35 -2.74
N TYR A 61 -21.95 -15.24 -1.84
CA TYR A 61 -22.77 -14.90 -0.68
C TYR A 61 -22.15 -15.38 0.63
N GLY A 62 -22.40 -14.65 1.71
CA GLY A 62 -22.00 -15.05 3.07
C GLY A 62 -20.51 -15.38 3.17
N SER A 63 -20.18 -16.58 3.65
CA SER A 63 -18.78 -17.00 3.79
C SER A 63 -17.96 -16.97 2.49
N ASP A 64 -18.58 -17.18 1.33
CA ASP A 64 -17.88 -17.13 0.04
C ASP A 64 -17.45 -15.70 -0.31
N TYR A 65 -18.29 -14.72 0.04
CA TYR A 65 -17.94 -13.31 -0.07
C TYR A 65 -16.77 -12.97 0.85
N ASP A 66 -16.84 -13.38 2.11
CA ASP A 66 -15.78 -13.11 3.08
C ASP A 66 -14.45 -13.72 2.62
N GLU A 67 -14.43 -15.01 2.24
CA GLU A 67 -13.20 -15.67 1.78
C GLU A 67 -12.63 -15.02 0.52
N LEU A 68 -13.46 -14.83 -0.52
CA LEU A 68 -12.98 -14.29 -1.79
C LEU A 68 -12.46 -12.87 -1.61
N SER A 69 -13.23 -12.04 -0.91
CA SER A 69 -12.86 -10.64 -0.72
C SER A 69 -11.60 -10.49 0.13
N ASP A 70 -11.44 -11.26 1.21
CA ASP A 70 -10.25 -11.20 2.05
C ASP A 70 -9.00 -11.64 1.27
N ARG A 71 -9.09 -12.70 0.46
CA ARG A 71 -7.98 -13.17 -0.39
C ARG A 71 -7.62 -12.17 -1.50
N LEU A 72 -8.62 -11.48 -2.07
CA LEU A 72 -8.38 -10.40 -3.02
C LEU A 72 -7.63 -9.24 -2.36
N MET A 73 -8.09 -8.81 -1.18
CA MET A 73 -7.46 -7.72 -0.45
C MET A 73 -6.03 -8.08 -0.01
N GLU A 74 -5.82 -9.27 0.53
CA GLU A 74 -4.49 -9.78 0.87
C GLU A 74 -3.57 -9.79 -0.36
N THR A 75 -4.10 -10.18 -1.53
CA THR A 75 -3.33 -10.13 -2.78
C THR A 75 -2.96 -8.70 -3.15
N ILE A 76 -3.91 -7.76 -3.10
CA ILE A 76 -3.67 -6.35 -3.43
C ILE A 76 -2.62 -5.73 -2.48
N GLU A 77 -2.70 -6.06 -1.19
CA GLU A 77 -1.72 -5.65 -0.17
C GLU A 77 -0.33 -6.26 -0.42
N ASN A 78 -0.26 -7.55 -0.71
CA ASN A 78 0.99 -8.25 -1.04
C ASN A 78 1.66 -7.68 -2.29
N TRP A 79 0.87 -7.22 -3.27
CA TRP A 79 1.38 -6.50 -4.45
C TRP A 79 1.79 -5.05 -4.15
N GLY A 80 1.54 -4.56 -2.93
CA GLY A 80 1.92 -3.25 -2.48
C GLY A 80 1.07 -2.11 -3.03
N LEU A 81 -0.12 -2.42 -3.55
CA LEU A 81 -1.02 -1.42 -4.15
C LEU A 81 -1.72 -0.54 -3.10
N LEU A 82 -1.75 -0.99 -1.84
CA LEU A 82 -2.37 -0.29 -0.71
C LEU A 82 -1.36 0.17 0.35
N LYS A 83 -0.08 0.31 -0.03
CA LYS A 83 1.00 0.62 0.92
C LYS A 83 0.70 1.90 1.71
N PRO A 84 0.84 1.87 3.05
CA PRO A 84 0.52 2.99 3.90
C PRO A 84 1.46 4.16 3.62
N GLU A 85 0.87 5.31 3.28
CA GLU A 85 1.53 6.61 3.34
C GLU A 85 1.14 7.31 4.64
N ILE A 86 2.12 7.78 5.40
CA ILE A 86 1.94 8.71 6.50
C ILE A 86 2.22 10.10 5.95
N THR A 87 1.20 10.95 5.93
CA THR A 87 1.31 12.32 5.42
C THR A 87 1.16 13.32 6.54
N VAL A 88 2.04 14.32 6.57
CA VAL A 88 1.98 15.49 7.45
C VAL A 88 1.84 16.74 6.59
N ASP A 89 0.71 17.44 6.73
CA ASP A 89 0.51 18.72 6.07
C ASP A 89 1.32 19.83 6.75
N THR A 90 1.98 20.65 5.95
CA THR A 90 2.72 21.83 6.41
C THR A 90 2.31 23.06 5.59
N PRO A 91 2.56 24.29 6.07
CA PRO A 91 2.30 25.50 5.29
C PRO A 91 3.03 25.57 3.94
N ALA A 92 4.09 24.78 3.75
CA ALA A 92 4.88 24.78 2.52
C ALA A 92 4.39 23.70 1.51
N GLY A 93 3.73 22.64 1.99
CA GLY A 93 3.41 21.44 1.23
C GLY A 93 3.27 20.24 2.16
N GLN A 94 3.26 19.02 1.62
CA GLN A 94 3.10 17.79 2.40
C GLN A 94 4.42 17.07 2.58
N LEU A 95 4.71 16.59 3.79
CA LEU A 95 5.78 15.63 4.04
C LEU A 95 5.15 14.23 4.09
N VAL A 96 5.65 13.31 3.29
CA VAL A 96 5.08 11.97 3.13
C VAL A 96 6.15 10.93 3.45
N ALA A 97 5.86 10.02 4.37
CA ALA A 97 6.61 8.79 4.56
C ALA A 97 5.85 7.64 3.92
N TYR A 98 6.52 6.81 3.12
CA TYR A 98 5.89 5.74 2.35
C TYR A 98 6.72 4.46 2.38
N ALA A 99 6.05 3.31 2.27
CA ALA A 99 6.73 2.06 1.98
C ALA A 99 7.05 1.98 0.47
N GLY A 100 8.31 1.70 0.13
CA GLY A 100 8.77 1.62 -1.25
C GLY A 100 8.10 0.47 -2.01
N LYS A 101 7.99 0.62 -3.33
CA LYS A 101 7.14 -0.24 -4.17
C LYS A 101 7.78 -1.57 -4.55
N ASP A 102 9.11 -1.62 -4.62
CA ASP A 102 9.86 -2.84 -4.94
C ASP A 102 9.70 -3.90 -3.83
N LEU A 103 9.14 -5.06 -4.20
CA LEU A 103 8.93 -6.18 -3.29
C LEU A 103 10.20 -7.00 -3.06
N ASP A 104 11.12 -7.01 -4.04
CA ASP A 104 12.41 -7.70 -3.94
C ASP A 104 13.41 -6.86 -3.12
N ASN A 105 13.22 -5.53 -3.08
CA ASN A 105 14.00 -4.61 -2.26
C ASN A 105 13.08 -3.73 -1.38
N PRO A 106 12.55 -4.30 -0.27
CA PRO A 106 11.76 -3.54 0.68
C PRO A 106 12.48 -2.26 1.12
N SER A 107 11.75 -1.14 1.10
CA SER A 107 12.29 0.17 1.42
C SER A 107 11.28 1.07 2.10
N VAL A 108 11.77 2.13 2.75
CA VAL A 108 10.97 3.21 3.33
C VAL A 108 11.53 4.53 2.85
N GLY A 109 10.67 5.34 2.23
CA GLY A 109 11.00 6.65 1.69
C GLY A 109 10.35 7.77 2.49
N ILE A 110 10.99 8.95 2.43
CA ILE A 110 10.40 10.22 2.83
C ILE A 110 10.53 11.16 1.63
N CYS A 111 9.41 11.71 1.18
CA CYS A 111 9.37 12.73 0.15
C CYS A 111 8.57 13.96 0.60
N TYR A 112 8.73 15.05 -0.14
CA TYR A 112 8.02 16.30 0.05
C TYR A 112 7.23 16.64 -1.22
N ARG A 113 5.94 16.90 -1.07
CA ARG A 113 5.03 17.30 -2.15
C ARG A 113 4.71 18.79 -2.01
N PRO A 114 5.31 19.69 -2.81
CA PRO A 114 5.03 21.12 -2.75
C PRO A 114 3.59 21.44 -3.17
N GLN A 115 3.04 22.57 -2.70
CA GLN A 115 1.72 23.04 -3.14
C GLN A 115 1.63 23.34 -4.65
N SER A 116 2.76 23.66 -5.28
CA SER A 116 2.86 23.87 -6.73
C SER A 116 2.72 22.58 -7.54
N GLY A 117 2.64 21.42 -6.88
CA GLY A 117 2.70 20.10 -7.50
C GLY A 117 4.12 19.57 -7.63
N GLY A 118 4.21 18.26 -7.92
CA GLY A 118 5.46 17.50 -7.97
C GLY A 118 5.75 16.74 -6.67
N GLU A 119 6.76 15.89 -6.72
CA GLU A 119 7.27 15.13 -5.58
C GLU A 119 8.79 15.29 -5.54
N ILE A 120 9.33 15.49 -4.35
CA ILE A 120 10.74 15.74 -4.09
C ILE A 120 11.22 14.70 -3.08
N ASP A 121 12.04 13.75 -3.52
CA ASP A 121 12.59 12.73 -2.62
C ASP A 121 13.60 13.34 -1.65
N LEU A 122 13.44 13.07 -0.36
CA LEU A 122 14.31 13.61 0.69
C LEU A 122 15.26 12.53 1.24
N ALA A 123 14.74 11.33 1.49
CA ALA A 123 15.50 10.21 2.03
C ALA A 123 14.87 8.88 1.66
N MET A 124 15.70 7.85 1.51
CA MET A 124 15.27 6.47 1.26
C MET A 124 16.17 5.52 2.03
N ALA A 125 15.56 4.52 2.68
CA ALA A 125 16.23 3.39 3.27
C ALA A 125 15.78 2.09 2.58
N GLU A 126 16.72 1.29 2.08
CA GLU A 126 16.41 0.05 1.35
C GLU A 126 17.26 -1.14 1.83
N THR A 127 16.72 -2.35 1.70
CA THR A 127 17.48 -3.60 1.85
C THR A 127 17.93 -4.07 0.47
N GLN A 128 19.21 -3.91 0.12
CA GLN A 128 19.71 -4.30 -1.22
C GLN A 128 19.89 -5.81 -1.37
N GLY A 129 19.23 -6.39 -2.38
CA GLY A 129 19.58 -7.68 -2.99
C GLY A 129 20.80 -7.59 -3.91
N GLU A 130 21.51 -8.71 -4.08
CA GLU A 130 22.80 -8.84 -4.76
C GLU A 130 22.78 -8.35 -6.22
N ASP A 131 23.37 -7.19 -6.52
CA ASP A 131 24.59 -7.04 -7.34
C ASP A 131 24.72 -5.62 -7.89
N LEU A 132 25.77 -4.91 -7.46
CA LEU A 132 26.82 -4.40 -8.34
C LEU A 132 27.96 -3.84 -7.48
N ARG A 133 29.12 -4.52 -7.60
CA ARG A 133 30.43 -4.32 -6.94
C ARG A 133 30.62 -5.08 -5.62
N LYS A 134 30.95 -6.37 -5.76
CA LYS A 134 31.51 -7.27 -4.74
C LYS A 134 30.84 -7.14 -3.38
N ASN A 135 29.66 -7.71 -3.32
CA ASN A 135 28.96 -8.02 -2.10
C ASN A 135 29.79 -9.02 -1.25
N THR A 136 30.26 -8.60 -0.07
CA THR A 136 30.76 -9.52 1.00
C THR A 136 29.69 -9.81 2.06
N ASN A 137 28.45 -9.38 1.82
CA ASN A 137 27.31 -9.38 2.73
C ASN A 137 26.14 -10.21 2.21
N VAL A 138 26.42 -11.34 1.54
CA VAL A 138 25.43 -12.40 1.36
C VAL A 138 24.98 -12.86 2.75
N GLY A 139 23.75 -12.52 3.13
CA GLY A 139 23.12 -12.91 4.41
C GLY A 139 23.21 -11.92 5.58
N LYS A 140 23.32 -10.60 5.37
CA LYS A 140 23.31 -9.62 6.48
C LYS A 140 22.30 -8.47 6.30
N LYS A 141 21.63 -8.10 7.40
CA LYS A 141 20.55 -7.10 7.50
C LYS A 141 21.06 -5.65 7.71
N ASP A 142 22.02 -5.21 6.91
CA ASP A 142 22.52 -3.83 6.99
C ASP A 142 21.51 -2.86 6.33
N VAL A 143 21.34 -1.65 6.88
CA VAL A 143 20.46 -0.61 6.34
C VAL A 143 21.29 0.43 5.61
N VAL A 144 20.95 0.70 4.35
CA VAL A 144 21.58 1.75 3.54
C VAL A 144 20.67 2.97 3.52
N LEU A 145 21.18 4.12 3.97
CA LEU A 145 20.49 5.40 3.91
C LEU A 145 21.10 6.26 2.81
N TYR A 146 20.24 6.68 1.88
CA TYR A 146 20.57 7.70 0.90
C TYR A 146 19.99 9.04 1.35
N LYS A 147 20.83 10.08 1.28
CA LYS A 147 20.42 11.46 1.56
C LYS A 147 20.71 12.32 0.35
N TRP A 148 19.73 13.12 -0.04
CA TRP A 148 19.89 14.15 -1.05
C TRP A 148 20.05 15.51 -0.35
N GLU A 149 21.22 16.13 -0.49
CA GLU A 149 21.44 17.50 0.00
C GLU A 149 20.82 18.52 -0.97
N ASP A 150 20.81 18.19 -2.26
CA ASP A 150 20.02 18.87 -3.29
C ASP A 150 19.04 17.85 -3.91
N PRO A 151 17.77 17.88 -3.50
CA PRO A 151 16.80 16.88 -3.92
C PRO A 151 16.27 17.14 -5.36
N PHE A 152 16.67 18.23 -6.01
CA PHE A 152 16.30 18.50 -7.39
C PHE A 152 17.25 17.86 -8.42
N LEU A 153 18.38 17.30 -7.97
CA LEU A 153 19.38 16.70 -8.86
C LEU A 153 19.17 15.19 -9.06
N GLU A 154 18.29 14.55 -8.28
CA GLU A 154 18.02 13.09 -8.25
C GLU A 154 19.25 12.18 -7.99
N ASP A 155 20.47 12.70 -8.05
CA ASP A 155 21.70 12.03 -7.61
C ASP A 155 21.86 12.13 -6.08
N TYR A 156 21.93 10.98 -5.39
CA TYR A 156 22.14 10.97 -3.94
C TYR A 156 23.47 11.64 -3.58
N THR A 157 23.42 12.60 -2.66
CA THR A 157 24.60 13.39 -2.30
C THR A 157 25.44 12.71 -1.23
N SER A 158 24.84 11.86 -0.39
CA SER A 158 25.57 11.01 0.53
C SER A 158 24.90 9.66 0.76
N LYS A 159 25.72 8.63 0.97
CA LYS A 159 25.34 7.26 1.31
C LYS A 159 25.93 6.91 2.67
N SER A 160 25.10 6.44 3.60
CA SER A 160 25.54 5.90 4.89
C SER A 160 25.07 4.45 5.01
N VAL A 161 25.94 3.59 5.54
CA VAL A 161 25.60 2.18 5.80
C VAL A 161 25.59 1.99 7.31
N PHE A 162 24.45 1.55 7.83
CA PHE A 162 24.27 1.22 9.24
C PHE A 162 24.29 -0.30 9.36
N HIS A 163 25.27 -0.81 10.11
CA HIS A 163 25.41 -2.25 10.32
C HIS A 163 24.42 -2.74 11.37
N GLU A 164 23.85 -3.95 11.17
CA GLU A 164 22.84 -4.55 12.06
C GLU A 164 23.23 -4.46 13.55
N LYS A 165 24.47 -4.80 13.89
CA LYS A 165 24.98 -4.78 15.27
C LYS A 165 24.98 -3.39 15.91
N ASP A 166 25.21 -2.34 15.12
CA ASP A 166 25.20 -0.96 15.62
C ASP A 166 23.77 -0.47 15.82
N ILE A 167 22.83 -0.96 14.99
CA ILE A 167 21.39 -0.71 15.13
C ILE A 167 20.85 -1.42 16.37
N GLU A 168 21.12 -2.73 16.52
CA GLU A 168 20.70 -3.53 17.68
C GLU A 168 21.18 -2.90 18.99
N ARG A 169 22.47 -2.53 19.08
CA ARG A 169 23.02 -1.85 20.26
C ARG A 169 22.38 -0.49 20.54
N ALA A 170 21.90 0.23 19.53
CA ALA A 170 21.27 1.53 19.71
C ALA A 170 19.79 1.42 20.16
N LEU A 171 19.18 0.24 19.99
CA LEU A 171 17.79 -0.05 20.36
C LEU A 171 17.65 -0.73 21.73
N GLU A 172 18.76 -1.24 22.29
CA GLU A 172 18.88 -1.69 23.69
C GLU A 172 18.98 -0.51 24.68
#